data_AF-A0A932LA24-F1
#
_entry.id   AF-A0A932LA24-F1
#
_cell.length_a   1.000
_cell.length_b   1.000
_cell.length_c   1.000
_cell.angle_alpha   90.00
_cell.angle_beta   90.00
_cell.angle_gamma   90.00
#
_symmetry.space_group_name_H-M   'P 1'
#
loop_
_entity.id
_entity.type
_entity.pdbx_description
1 polymer ?
#
loop_
_entity_poly.entity_id
_entity_poly.type
_entity_poly.pdbx_seq_one_letter_code
_entity_poly.pdbx_strand_id
1 'polypeptide(L)' 'MLTIRLPKADWGRAWRAMIEVAPVRLVADDPVYEVLPAHLELLTARGFQYEVVPLSPRRQEKRRHGTADA' A
#
# COMPACT_ATOMS: atom_id res chain seq x y z
N MET A 1 -5.89 -0.20 -9.61
CA MET A 1 -5.08 -0.54 -8.40
C MET A 1 -6.00 -0.46 -7.20
N LEU A 2 -5.77 -1.32 -6.20
CA LEU A 2 -6.59 -1.41 -4.99
C LEU A 2 -5.76 -0.98 -3.79
N THR A 3 -6.41 -0.47 -2.75
CA THR A 3 -5.74 -0.10 -1.50
C THR A 3 -6.18 -1.05 -0.41
N ILE A 4 -5.21 -1.65 0.27
CA ILE A 4 -5.48 -2.57 1.38
C ILE A 4 -4.78 -2.14 2.64
N ARG A 5 -5.42 -2.38 3.79
CA ARG A 5 -4.81 -2.31 5.12
C ARG A 5 -4.48 -3.73 5.58
N LEU A 6 -3.25 -3.92 6.04
CA LEU A 6 -2.81 -5.17 6.65
C LEU A 6 -2.90 -5.10 8.18
N PRO A 7 -3.25 -6.19 8.86
CA PRO A 7 -3.14 -6.27 10.31
C PRO A 7 -1.67 -6.23 10.73
N LYS A 8 -1.34 -5.45 11.77
CA LYS A 8 0.04 -5.26 12.24
C LYS A 8 0.71 -6.57 12.68
N ALA A 9 -0.08 -7.56 13.12
CA ALA A 9 0.41 -8.86 13.57
C ALA A 9 1.13 -9.64 12.45
N ASP A 10 0.60 -9.61 11.22
CA ASP A 10 1.11 -10.40 10.09
C ASP A 10 1.70 -9.54 8.97
N TRP A 11 1.70 -8.22 9.14
CA TRP A 11 2.13 -7.25 8.15
C TRP A 11 3.47 -7.59 7.49
N GLY A 12 4.50 -7.91 8.29
CA GLY A 12 5.83 -8.21 7.74
C GLY A 12 5.88 -9.47 6.87
N ARG A 13 5.06 -10.48 7.19
CA ARG A 13 4.96 -11.73 6.40
C ARG A 13 4.17 -11.51 5.12
N ALA A 14 3.04 -10.80 5.23
CA ALA A 14 2.21 -10.42 4.09
C ALA A 14 2.98 -9.51 3.10
N TRP A 15 3.71 -8.51 3.62
CA TRP A 15 4.52 -7.61 2.79
C TRP A 15 5.61 -8.36 2.03
N ARG A 16 6.36 -9.26 2.71
CA ARG A 16 7.37 -10.10 2.07
C ARG A 16 6.77 -10.94 0.94
N ALA A 17 5.62 -11.58 1.18
CA ALA A 17 4.93 -12.35 0.15
C ALA A 17 4.57 -11.49 -1.07
N MET A 18 4.07 -10.28 -0.85
CA MET A 18 3.70 -9.38 -1.96
C MET A 18 4.88 -8.95 -2.81
N ILE A 19 6.01 -8.57 -2.20
CA ILE A 19 7.19 -8.10 -2.94
C ILE A 19 7.91 -9.20 -3.73
N GLU A 20 7.65 -10.49 -3.43
CA GLU A 20 8.11 -11.60 -4.27
C GLU A 20 7.41 -11.61 -5.65
N VAL A 21 6.22 -11.03 -5.75
CA VAL A 21 5.44 -10.97 -7.00
C VAL A 21 5.73 -9.69 -7.77
N ALA A 22 5.58 -8.54 -7.13
CA ALA A 22 5.81 -7.24 -7.74
C ALA A 22 6.03 -6.14 -6.67
N PRO A 23 6.60 -4.99 -7.05
CA PRO A 23 6.70 -3.85 -6.13
C PRO A 23 5.33 -3.39 -5.61
N VAL A 24 5.27 -3.07 -4.31
CA VAL A 24 4.09 -2.47 -3.66
C VAL A 24 4.41 -1.08 -3.13
N ARG A 25 3.41 -0.18 -3.10
CA ARG A 25 3.56 1.19 -2.64
C ARG A 25 2.88 1.40 -1.29
N LEU A 26 3.61 1.89 -0.30
CA LEU A 26 3.04 2.35 0.96
C LEU A 26 2.38 3.72 0.74
N VAL A 27 1.13 3.89 1.18
CA VAL A 27 0.34 5.12 0.95
C VAL A 27 -0.12 5.83 2.25
N ALA A 28 0.13 5.24 3.42
CA ALA A 28 -0.14 5.85 4.73
C ALA A 28 0.83 5.33 5.82
N ASP A 29 0.82 5.94 7.01
CA ASP A 29 1.62 5.52 8.18
C ASP A 29 1.15 4.20 8.82
N ASP A 30 -0.16 3.94 8.79
CA ASP A 30 -0.66 2.57 9.02
C ASP A 30 -0.26 1.70 7.81
N PRO A 31 -0.06 0.38 7.98
CA PRO A 31 0.37 -0.54 6.91
C PRO A 31 -0.71 -0.67 5.81
N VAL A 32 -0.81 0.37 4.99
CA VAL A 32 -1.79 0.58 3.93
C VAL A 32 -1.03 0.66 2.62
N TYR A 33 -1.33 -0.27 1.73
CA TYR A 33 -0.60 -0.48 0.49
C TYR A 33 -1.50 -0.35 -0.71
N GLU A 34 -0.99 0.32 -1.74
CA GLU A 34 -1.53 0.22 -3.08
C GLU A 34 -0.97 -1.04 -3.76
N VAL A 35 -1.87 -1.91 -4.21
CA VAL A 35 -1.57 -3.24 -4.71
C VAL A 35 -2.33 -3.55 -6.01
N LEU A 36 -1.77 -4.49 -6.78
CA LEU A 36 -2.42 -5.11 -7.94
C LEU A 36 -3.36 -6.25 -7.50
N PRO A 37 -4.39 -6.60 -8.30
CA PRO A 37 -5.28 -7.73 -8.02
C PRO A 37 -4.55 -9.06 -7.75
N ALA A 38 -3.44 -9.33 -8.46
CA ALA A 38 -2.62 -10.52 -8.26
C ALA A 38 -2.07 -10.66 -6.81
N HIS A 39 -1.82 -9.54 -6.12
CA HIS A 39 -1.41 -9.58 -4.72
C HIS A 39 -2.56 -10.05 -3.82
N LEU A 40 -3.81 -9.71 -4.14
CA LEU A 40 -4.97 -10.13 -3.35
C LEU A 40 -5.22 -11.63 -3.49
N GLU A 41 -5.05 -12.16 -4.70
CA GLU A 41 -5.11 -13.61 -4.92
C GLU A 41 -4.02 -14.33 -4.14
N LEU A 42 -2.79 -13.80 -4.14
CA LEU A 42 -1.69 -14.34 -3.32
C LEU A 42 -2.02 -14.29 -1.82
N LEU A 43 -2.49 -13.15 -1.31
CA LEU A 43 -2.81 -12.97 0.10
C LEU A 43 -3.93 -13.93 0.52
N THR A 44 -4.96 -14.08 -0.29
CA THR A 44 -6.06 -15.03 -0.07
C THR A 44 -5.56 -16.47 -0.09
N ALA A 45 -4.77 -16.86 -1.09
CA ALA A 45 -4.22 -18.20 -1.22
C ALA A 45 -3.28 -18.58 -0.07
N ARG A 46 -2.54 -17.61 0.48
CA ARG A 46 -1.65 -17.79 1.64
C ARG A 46 -2.36 -17.60 2.99
N GLY A 47 -3.66 -17.31 3.00
CA GLY A 47 -4.46 -17.17 4.22
C GLY A 47 -4.21 -15.88 5.02
N PHE A 48 -3.66 -14.83 4.38
CA PHE A 48 -3.48 -13.54 5.02
C PHE A 48 -4.78 -12.76 5.09
N GLN A 49 -5.03 -12.15 6.24
CA GLN A 49 -6.11 -11.20 6.41
C GLN A 49 -5.72 -9.83 5.88
N TYR A 50 -6.65 -9.16 5.21
CA TYR A 50 -6.52 -7.78 4.77
C TYR A 50 -7.89 -7.13 4.69
N GLU A 51 -7.91 -5.81 4.79
CA GLU A 51 -9.11 -5.00 4.62
C GLU A 51 -8.93 -4.15 3.37
N VAL A 52 -9.90 -4.17 2.45
CA VAL A 52 -9.90 -3.25 1.31
C VAL A 52 -10.42 -1.90 1.78
N VAL A 53 -9.57 -0.88 1.71
CA VAL A 53 -9.91 0.45 2.19
C VAL A 53 -10.14 1.39 1.00
N PRO A 54 -11.17 2.24 1.03
CA PRO A 54 -11.34 3.26 0.02
C PRO A 54 -10.16 4.24 0.12
N LEU A 55 -9.51 4.50 -1.01
CA LEU A 55 -8.47 5.52 -1.09
C LEU A 55 -9.14 6.88 -0.86
N SER A 56 -9.17 7.35 0.38
CA SER A 56 -9.67 8.68 0.67
C SER A 56 -8.74 9.68 -0.01
N PRO A 57 -9.24 10.52 -0.93
CA PRO A 57 -8.42 11.55 -1.56
C PRO A 57 -8.19 12.67 -0.54
N ARG A 58 -7.34 12.46 0.47
CA ARG A 58 -6.96 13.51 1.42
C ARG A 58 -5.61 14.12 1.05
N ARG A 59 -5.73 15.18 0.23
CA ARG A 59 -5.11 16.51 0.40
C ARG A 59 -3.57 16.61 0.48
N GLN A 60 -3.02 17.18 -0.61
CA GLN A 60 -1.82 18.03 -0.69
C GLN A 60 -0.45 17.38 -0.39
N GLU A 61 0.22 16.95 -1.47
CA GLU A 61 1.56 17.51 -1.68
C GLU A 61 1.35 18.94 -2.22
N LYS A 62 1.36 19.94 -1.32
CA LYS A 62 1.69 21.29 -1.76
C LYS A 62 3.10 21.17 -2.31
N ARG A 63 3.22 21.12 -3.64
CA ARG A 63 4.47 21.41 -4.35
C ARG A 63 5.04 22.67 -3.71
N ARG A 64 6.08 22.52 -2.90
CA ARG A 64 6.96 23.63 -2.60
C ARG A 64 7.64 23.93 -3.92
N HIS A 65 7.08 24.87 -4.68
CA HIS A 65 7.85 25.57 -5.70
C HIS A 65 9.02 26.21 -4.95
N GLY A 66 10.18 25.57 -4.99
CA GLY A 66 11.43 26.27 -4.78
C GLY A 66 11.59 27.16 -6.00
N THR A 67 11.22 28.43 -5.89
CA THR A 67 11.69 29.46 -6.80
C THR A 67 13.19 29.60 -6.53
N ALA A 68 14.01 28.93 -7.34
CA ALA A 68 15.41 29.30 -7.47
C ALA A 68 15.44 30.47 -8.45
N ASP A 69 15.54 31.67 -7.89
CA ASP A 69 15.88 32.89 -8.61
C ASP A 69 17.37 32.80 -8.99
N ALA A 70 17.68 33.01 -10.28
CA ALA A 70 19.03 33.15 -10.80
C ALA A 70 19.03 34.15 -11.96
#